data_AF-A0A6N9SQL5-F1
#
_entry.id   AF-A0A6N9SQL5-F1
#
_cell.length_a   1.000
_cell.length_b   1.000
_cell.length_c   1.000
_cell.angle_alpha   90.00
_cell.angle_beta   90.00
_cell.angle_gamma   90.00
#
_symmetry.space_group_name_H-M   'P 1'
#
loop_
_entity.id
_entity.type
_entity.pdbx_description
1 polymer ?
#
loop_
_entity_poly.entity_id
_entity_poly.type
_entity_poly.pdbx_seq_one_letter_code
_entity_poly.pdbx_strand_id
1 'polypeptide(L)' 'MKNKLSPTQVEKVMRDNDFIVSMTDVKGRITYGNRIFIEFSGYSWQELAGVQHNIIRH' A
#
# COMPACT_ATOMS: atom_id res chain seq x y z
N MET A 1 -18.77 -4.74 6.59
CA MET A 1 -18.98 -5.36 5.26
C MET A 1 -17.61 -5.58 4.65
N LYS A 2 -17.25 -6.80 4.21
CA LYS A 2 -15.98 -7.02 3.52
C LYS A 2 -16.10 -6.37 2.13
N ASN A 3 -15.17 -5.49 1.76
CA ASN A 3 -15.13 -4.95 0.40
C ASN A 3 -15.04 -6.11 -0.59
N LYS A 4 -15.90 -6.10 -1.60
CA LYS A 4 -15.89 -7.10 -2.67
C LYS A 4 -14.78 -6.70 -3.65
N LEU A 5 -13.59 -7.25 -3.44
CA LEU A 5 -12.41 -6.97 -4.25
C LEU A 5 -12.46 -7.82 -5.52
N SER A 6 -12.23 -7.19 -6.68
CA SER A 6 -12.17 -7.86 -7.98
C SER A 6 -10.80 -7.56 -8.60
N PRO A 7 -9.95 -8.58 -8.83
CA PRO A 7 -8.66 -8.37 -9.48
C PRO A 7 -8.83 -7.75 -10.87
N THR A 8 -8.00 -6.75 -11.19
CA THR A 8 -8.02 -6.07 -12.49
C THR A 8 -7.49 -6.93 -13.64
N GLN A 9 -6.85 -8.08 -13.33
CA GLN A 9 -6.12 -8.91 -14.29
C GLN A 9 -4.98 -8.18 -15.02
N VAL A 10 -4.56 -7.03 -14.49
CA VAL A 10 -3.43 -6.26 -15.01
C VAL A 10 -2.28 -6.37 -14.03
N GLU A 11 -1.20 -7.00 -14.45
CA GLU A 11 0.03 -7.07 -13.67
C GLU A 11 0.75 -5.72 -13.67
N LYS A 12 1.33 -5.37 -12.53
CA LYS A 12 2.17 -4.17 -12.36
C LYS A 12 3.60 -4.64 -12.18
N VAL A 13 4.43 -4.43 -13.19
CA VAL A 13 5.83 -4.91 -13.21
C VAL A 13 6.71 -3.95 -12.42
N MET A 14 7.49 -4.49 -11.48
CA MET A 14 8.51 -3.74 -10.73
C MET A 14 9.79 -3.60 -11.57
N ARG A 15 10.52 -2.50 -11.36
CA ARG A 15 11.85 -2.29 -11.96
C ARG A 15 12.88 -3.16 -11.23
N ASP A 16 14.00 -3.46 -11.86
CA ASP A 16 15.03 -4.38 -11.33
C ASP A 16 15.52 -4.06 -9.90
N ASN A 17 15.53 -2.77 -9.53
CA ASN A 17 15.97 -2.30 -8.21
C ASN A 17 14.84 -1.76 -7.33
N ASP A 18 13.58 -1.99 -7.72
CA ASP A 18 12.45 -1.58 -6.90
C ASP A 18 12.34 -2.49 -5.66
N PHE A 19 12.12 -1.87 -4.50
CA PHE A 19 11.85 -2.59 -3.26
C PHE A 19 10.68 -1.92 -2.56
N ILE A 20 9.71 -2.72 -2.08
CA ILE A 20 8.52 -2.20 -1.42
C ILE A 20 8.74 -2.23 0.09
N VAL A 21 8.66 -1.06 0.73
CA VAL A 21 8.80 -0.93 2.19
C VAL A 21 7.66 -0.11 2.75
N SER A 22 7.04 -0.64 3.79
CA SER A 22 6.16 0.11 4.68
C SER A 22 6.48 -0.25 6.13
N MET A 23 6.23 0.69 7.03
CA MET A 23 6.34 0.51 8.47
C MET A 23 5.03 0.93 9.11
N THR A 24 4.66 0.24 10.18
CA THR A 24 3.50 0.56 10.99
C THR A 24 3.89 0.84 12.43
N ASP A 25 3.02 1.54 13.15
CA ASP A 25 3.05 1.53 14.61
C ASP A 25 2.60 0.15 15.17
N VAL A 26 2.61 0.01 16.49
CA VAL A 26 2.16 -1.20 17.20
C VAL A 26 0.66 -1.48 17.06
N LYS A 27 -0.12 -0.50 16.58
CA LYS A 27 -1.55 -0.64 16.27
C LYS A 27 -1.79 -0.94 14.79
N GLY A 28 -0.74 -1.08 13.99
CA GLY A 28 -0.80 -1.39 12.56
C GLY A 28 -1.16 -0.19 11.67
N ARG A 29 -1.03 1.05 12.17
CA ARG A 29 -1.20 2.28 11.38
C ARG A 29 0.09 2.61 10.65
N ILE A 30 0.00 2.95 9.37
CA ILE A 30 1.17 3.23 8.54
C ILE A 30 1.88 4.49 9.06
N THR A 31 3.16 4.37 9.37
CA THR A 31 4.02 5.47 9.84
C THR A 31 5.08 5.84 8.81
N TYR A 32 5.40 4.93 7.90
CA TYR A 32 6.31 5.17 6.78
C TYR A 32 5.95 4.28 5.59
N GLY A 33 6.16 4.80 4.39
CA GLY A 33 6.12 4.05 3.14
C GLY A 33 7.12 4.65 2.17
N ASN A 34 7.94 3.82 1.53
CA ASN A 34 8.85 4.32 0.51
C ASN A 34 8.08 4.71 -0.77
N ARG A 35 8.76 5.39 -1.70
CA ARG A 35 8.12 5.88 -2.93
C ARG A 35 7.45 4.76 -3.74
N ILE A 36 8.08 3.59 -3.82
CA ILE A 36 7.56 2.44 -4.56
C ILE A 36 6.30 1.89 -3.89
N PHE A 37 6.27 1.78 -2.56
CA PHE A 37 5.05 1.40 -1.83
C PHE A 37 3.88 2.35 -2.14
N ILE A 38 4.12 3.67 -2.11
CA ILE A 38 3.08 4.67 -2.41
C ILE A 38 2.60 4.51 -3.86
N GLU A 39 3.52 4.41 -4.83
CA GLU A 39 3.22 4.20 -6.27
C GLU A 39 2.39 2.93 -6.54
N PHE A 40 2.69 1.83 -5.83
CA PHE A 40 1.99 0.56 -5.99
C PHE A 40 0.68 0.49 -5.20
N SER A 41 0.59 1.19 -4.07
CA SER A 41 -0.62 1.22 -3.24
C SER A 41 -1.83 1.82 -3.96
N GLY A 42 -1.61 2.73 -4.92
CA GLY A 42 -2.68 3.48 -5.57
C GLY A 42 -3.24 4.64 -4.75
N TYR A 43 -2.64 4.94 -3.60
CA TYR A 43 -3.02 6.03 -2.70
C TYR A 43 -1.90 7.07 -2.58
N SER A 44 -2.27 8.29 -2.24
CA SER A 44 -1.32 9.32 -1.81
C SER A 44 -0.79 9.06 -0.40
N TRP A 45 0.34 9.67 -0.05
CA TRP A 45 0.86 9.58 1.33
C TRP A 45 -0.15 10.12 2.36
N GLN A 46 -0.88 11.17 2.01
CA GLN A 46 -1.90 11.80 2.84
C GLN A 46 -3.05 10.84 3.18
N GLU A 47 -3.38 9.93 2.27
CA GLU A 47 -4.39 8.89 2.49
C GLU A 47 -3.84 7.68 3.27
N LEU A 48 -2.52 7.50 3.29
CA LEU A 48 -1.88 6.36 3.94
C LEU A 48 -1.44 6.66 5.37
N ALA A 49 -0.94 7.87 5.62
CA ALA A 49 -0.33 8.24 6.90
C ALA A 49 -1.34 8.11 8.06
N GLY A 50 -1.01 7.27 9.05
CA GLY A 50 -1.86 7.02 10.21
C GLY A 50 -3.06 6.09 9.96
N VAL A 51 -3.25 5.62 8.73
CA VAL A 51 -4.32 4.70 8.35
C VAL A 51 -3.90 3.25 8.60
N GLN A 52 -4.86 2.40 8.93
CA GLN A 52 -4.63 0.98 9.14
C GLN A 52 -4.06 0.33 7.87
N HIS A 53 -2.98 -0.44 8.01
CA HIS A 53 -2.27 -1.08 6.88
C HIS A 53 -3.17 -1.97 5.99
N ASN A 54 -4.29 -2.45 6.53
CA ASN A 54 -5.26 -3.25 5.76
C ASN A 54 -5.94 -2.49 4.61
N ILE A 55 -5.81 -1.16 4.50
CA ILE A 55 -6.29 -0.38 3.34
C ILE A 55 -5.66 -0.85 2.02
N ILE A 56 -4.46 -1.45 2.06
CA ILE A 56 -3.73 -1.97 0.90
C ILE A 56 -4.33 -3.28 0.36
N ARG A 57 -5.26 -3.90 1.10
CA ARG A 57 -5.95 -5.12 0.66
C ARG A 57 -7.12 -4.74 -0.26
N HIS A 58 -6.81 -4.22 -1.46
CA HIS A 58 -7.77 -3.96 -2.53
C HIS A 58 -7.70 -5.00 -3.66
#